data_AF-A0A392PJE7-F1
#
_entry.id   AF-A0A392PJE7-F1
#
_cell.length_a   1.000
_cell.length_b   1.000
_cell.length_c   1.000
_cell.angle_alpha   90.00
_cell.angle_beta   90.00
_cell.angle_gamma   90.00
#
_symmetry.space_group_name_H-M   'P 1'
#
loop_
_entity.id
_entity.type
_entity.pdbx_description
1 polymer ?
#
loop_
_entity_poly.entity_id
_entity_poly.type
_entity_poly.pdbx_seq_one_letter_code
_entity_poly.pdbx_strand_id
1 'polypeptide(L)'
;MCGNTSNFVRNDYLSLDMPLDTDVFRVPPGYNAPQQVHITQGDHEGKCVIISWITPDEAGSSTVIYWAEGTQFKLQAHGFFL
;
A
#
# COMPACT_ATOMS: atom_id res chain seq x y z
N MET A 1 -42.40 10.04 11.04
CA MET A 1 -41.29 9.42 11.80
C MET A 1 -40.05 10.27 11.58
N CYS A 2 -39.41 10.74 12.65
CA CYS A 2 -38.26 11.65 12.59
C CYS A 2 -37.00 10.89 13.02
N GLY A 3 -35.86 11.12 12.36
CA GLY A 3 -34.59 10.47 12.66
C GLY A 3 -33.99 10.99 13.98
N ASN A 4 -33.51 10.06 14.81
CA ASN A 4 -32.76 10.38 16.03
C ASN A 4 -31.27 10.41 15.68
N THR A 5 -30.59 11.50 16.03
CA THR A 5 -29.13 11.63 15.85
C THR A 5 -28.47 11.58 17.23
N SER A 6 -27.31 10.94 17.32
CA SER A 6 -26.56 10.84 18.57
C SER A 6 -26.03 12.19 19.04
N ASN A 7 -26.09 12.46 20.35
CA ASN A 7 -25.44 13.62 20.99
C ASN A 7 -23.93 13.41 21.20
N PHE A 8 -23.36 12.33 20.67
CA PHE A 8 -21.95 12.00 20.85
C PHE A 8 -21.05 13.03 20.16
N VAL A 9 -20.30 13.77 20.95
CA VAL A 9 -19.17 14.59 20.52
C VAL A 9 -17.90 13.84 20.88
N ARG A 10 -16.99 13.64 19.91
CA ARG A 10 -15.71 12.98 20.14
C ARG A 10 -14.91 13.85 21.12
N ASN A 11 -14.38 13.25 22.19
CA ASN A 11 -13.55 13.93 23.18
C ASN A 11 -12.27 14.49 22.50
N ASP A 12 -11.81 15.66 22.95
CA ASP A 12 -10.64 16.41 22.43
C ASP A 12 -9.29 15.72 22.73
N TYR A 13 -9.28 14.39 22.92
CA TYR A 13 -8.04 13.62 22.93
C TYR A 13 -7.27 13.97 21.66
N LEU A 14 -6.20 14.73 21.87
CA LEU A 14 -5.44 15.40 20.83
C LEU A 14 -5.07 14.37 19.77
N SER A 15 -5.65 14.53 18.58
CA SER A 15 -5.29 13.72 17.41
C SER A 15 -3.94 14.22 16.91
N LEU A 16 -2.90 13.99 17.72
CA LEU A 16 -1.52 14.31 17.39
C LEU A 16 -1.03 13.38 16.29
N ASP A 17 -0.31 13.96 15.34
CA ASP A 17 0.40 13.17 14.35
C ASP A 17 1.42 12.26 15.03
N MET A 18 1.60 11.07 14.45
CA MET A 18 2.61 10.13 14.92
C MET A 18 4.02 10.72 14.68
N PRO A 19 4.92 10.67 15.66
CA PRO A 19 6.32 11.05 15.47
C PRO A 19 7.01 10.22 14.37
N LEU A 20 7.96 10.81 13.64
CA LEU A 20 8.66 10.15 12.52
C LEU A 20 9.52 8.96 12.94
N ASP A 21 9.94 8.91 14.21
CA ASP A 21 10.75 7.84 14.79
C ASP A 21 9.90 6.65 15.31
N THR A 22 8.58 6.70 15.11
CA THR A 22 7.71 5.56 15.41
C THR A 22 8.00 4.37 14.49
N ASP A 23 7.72 3.18 15.00
CA ASP A 23 7.95 1.91 14.32
C ASP A 23 7.17 1.77 13.01
N VAL A 24 6.00 2.39 12.91
CA VAL A 24 5.16 2.41 11.70
C VAL A 24 5.78 3.16 10.52
N PHE A 25 6.70 4.11 10.76
CA PHE A 25 7.43 4.82 9.70
C PHE A 25 8.81 4.25 9.42
N ARG A 26 9.15 3.11 10.05
CA ARG A 26 10.46 2.48 9.84
C ARG A 26 10.66 2.08 8.39
N VAL A 27 11.73 2.59 7.80
CA VAL A 27 12.16 2.28 6.43
C VAL A 27 12.54 0.79 6.30
N PRO A 28 12.10 0.09 5.24
CA PRO A 28 12.54 -1.26 4.92
C PRO A 28 14.07 -1.34 4.80
N PRO A 29 14.72 -2.34 5.42
CA PRO A 29 16.16 -2.49 5.32
C PRO A 29 16.60 -2.98 3.93
N GLY A 30 17.80 -2.57 3.51
CA GLY A 30 18.39 -2.94 2.22
C GLY A 30 18.53 -1.76 1.28
N TYR A 31 19.48 -1.85 0.34
CA TYR A 31 19.72 -0.81 -0.66
C TYR A 31 18.52 -0.72 -1.62
N ASN A 32 18.00 0.49 -1.82
CA ASN A 32 16.87 0.79 -2.71
C ASN A 32 15.65 -0.14 -2.50
N ALA A 33 15.43 -0.59 -1.26
CA ALA A 33 14.33 -1.48 -0.93
C ALA A 33 12.98 -0.80 -1.22
N PRO A 34 12.04 -1.47 -1.91
CA PRO A 34 10.71 -0.91 -2.19
C PRO A 34 9.98 -0.46 -0.93
N GLN A 35 9.45 0.76 -0.94
CA GLN A 35 8.68 1.36 0.16
C GLN A 35 7.29 1.78 -0.31
N GLN A 36 6.39 2.06 0.64
CA GLN A 36 5.03 2.54 0.36
C GLN A 36 4.26 1.64 -0.61
N VAL A 37 4.46 0.31 -0.49
CA VAL A 37 3.81 -0.69 -1.33
C VAL A 37 2.32 -0.70 -1.05
N HIS A 38 1.51 -0.55 -2.09
CA HIS A 38 0.06 -0.65 -1.98
C HIS A 38 -0.53 -1.37 -3.20
N ILE A 39 -1.68 -2.01 -2.96
CA ILE A 39 -2.39 -2.82 -3.96
C ILE A 39 -3.83 -2.34 -4.05
N THR A 40 -4.32 -2.16 -5.26
CA THR A 40 -5.71 -1.80 -5.54
C THR A 40 -6.29 -2.69 -6.63
N GLN A 41 -7.62 -2.74 -6.72
CA GLN A 41 -8.32 -3.45 -7.78
C GLN A 41 -7.99 -2.82 -9.15
N GLY A 42 -7.60 -3.64 -10.11
CA GLY A 42 -7.10 -3.18 -11.42
C GLY A 42 -8.09 -3.31 -12.58
N ASP A 43 -9.23 -3.96 -12.37
CA ASP A 43 -10.27 -4.15 -13.39
C ASP A 43 -11.67 -4.10 -12.78
N HIS A 44 -12.69 -4.11 -13.62
CA HIS A 44 -14.08 -4.06 -13.18
C HIS A 44 -14.56 -5.37 -12.51
N GLU A 45 -14.00 -6.52 -12.90
CA GLU A 45 -14.46 -7.84 -12.43
C GLU A 45 -13.70 -8.35 -11.20
N GLY A 46 -12.65 -7.65 -10.74
CA GLY A 46 -11.83 -8.06 -9.60
C GLY A 46 -10.86 -9.19 -9.92
N LYS A 47 -10.49 -9.35 -11.20
CA LYS A 47 -9.52 -10.36 -11.68
C LYS A 47 -8.10 -9.82 -11.78
N CYS A 48 -7.93 -8.50 -11.73
CA CYS A 48 -6.65 -7.82 -11.86
C CYS A 48 -6.35 -6.96 -10.62
N VAL A 49 -5.07 -6.71 -10.39
CA VAL A 49 -4.58 -5.81 -9.34
C VAL A 49 -3.54 -4.84 -9.89
N ILE A 50 -3.55 -3.61 -9.38
CA ILE A 50 -2.49 -2.62 -9.58
C ILE A 50 -1.58 -2.69 -8.37
N ILE A 51 -0.28 -2.81 -8.60
CA ILE A 51 0.75 -2.86 -7.55
C ILE A 51 1.65 -1.66 -7.75
N SER A 52 1.77 -0.84 -6.70
CA SER A 52 2.51 0.43 -6.73
C SER A 52 3.47 0.50 -5.55
N TRP A 53 4.68 1.02 -5.78
CA TRP A 53 5.70 1.22 -4.75
C TRP A 53 6.67 2.33 -5.16
N ILE A 54 7.52 2.73 -4.22
CA ILE A 54 8.59 3.72 -4.43
C ILE A 54 9.95 3.06 -4.19
N THR A 55 10.93 3.46 -5.00
CA THR A 55 12.36 3.15 -4.81
C THR A 55 13.07 4.48 -4.50
N PRO A 56 13.56 4.68 -3.26
CA PRO A 56 13.95 6.01 -2.78
C PRO A 56 15.29 6.51 -3.34
N ASP A 57 16.21 5.59 -3.68
CA ASP A 57 17.60 5.93 -3.96
C ASP A 57 17.81 6.19 -5.47
N GLU A 58 17.22 5.34 -6.31
CA GLU A 58 17.33 5.41 -7.77
C GLU A 58 16.16 4.70 -8.46
N ALA A 59 15.99 4.95 -9.76
CA ALA A 59 14.99 4.26 -10.57
C ALA A 59 15.24 2.74 -10.58
N GLY A 60 14.37 2.00 -9.88
CA GLY A 60 14.40 0.54 -9.89
C GLY A 60 13.69 -0.09 -11.09
N SER A 61 13.61 -1.43 -11.08
CA SER A 61 12.78 -2.17 -12.02
C SER A 61 11.28 -1.99 -11.70
N SER A 62 10.44 -1.87 -12.73
CA SER A 62 8.98 -1.91 -12.64
C SER A 62 8.41 -3.34 -12.78
N THR A 63 9.25 -4.37 -12.73
CA THR A 63 8.85 -5.77 -12.89
C THR A 63 8.29 -6.33 -11.58
N VAL A 64 7.08 -6.88 -11.64
CA VAL A 64 6.47 -7.65 -10.55
C VAL A 64 6.55 -9.14 -10.86
N ILE A 65 7.05 -9.93 -9.90
CA ILE A 65 7.06 -11.39 -9.98
C ILE A 65 5.93 -11.92 -9.08
N TYR A 66 5.02 -12.72 -9.64
CA TYR A 66 3.85 -13.24 -8.91
C TYR A 66 3.53 -14.69 -9.30
N TRP A 67 2.82 -15.39 -8.42
CA TRP A 67 2.36 -16.76 -8.63
C TRP A 67 1.18 -17.06 -7.70
N ALA A 68 0.38 -18.07 -8.06
CA ALA A 68 -0.62 -18.61 -7.14
C ALA A 68 0.05 -19.61 -6.18
N GLU A 69 -0.39 -19.66 -4.94
CA GLU A 69 0.11 -20.63 -3.97
C GLU A 69 -0.08 -22.07 -4.50
N GLY A 70 0.93 -22.92 -4.30
CA GLY A 70 0.91 -24.30 -4.78
C GLY A 70 1.33 -24.51 -6.24
N THR A 71 1.61 -23.43 -7.00
CA THR A 71 2.16 -23.56 -8.35
C THR A 71 3.69 -23.49 -8.35
N GLN A 72 4.33 -24.12 -9.35
CA GLN A 72 5.78 -24.03 -9.57
C GLN A 72 6.15 -22.91 -10.54
N PHE A 73 5.16 -22.32 -11.22
CA PHE A 73 5.37 -21.32 -12.26
C PHE A 73 5.27 -19.91 -11.70
N LYS A 74 6.33 -19.13 -11.90
CA LYS A 74 6.35 -17.70 -11.61
C LYS A 74 6.09 -16.92 -12.88
N LEU A 75 5.17 -15.97 -12.79
CA LEU A 75 4.84 -15.05 -13.87
C LEU A 75 5.48 -13.69 -13.59
N GLN A 76 5.62 -12.89 -14.64
CA GLN A 76 6.17 -11.54 -14.56
C GLN A 76 5.21 -10.55 -15.24
N ALA A 77 4.97 -9.43 -14.58
CA ALA A 77 4.28 -8.27 -15.15
C ALA A 77 5.26 -7.10 -15.24
N HIS A 78 5.19 -6.32 -16.31
CA HIS A 78 6.04 -5.14 -16.51
C HIS A 78 5.16 -3.89 -16.42
N GLY A 79 5.46 -3.02 -15.44
CA GLY A 79 4.77 -1.75 -15.26
C GLY A 79 5.41 -0.61 -16.04
N PHE A 80 4.84 0.58 -15.88
CA PHE A 80 5.34 1.84 -16.44
C PHE A 80 5.55 2.86 -15.31
N PHE A 81 6.38 3.87 -15.58
CA PHE A 81 6.60 4.99 -14.68
C PHE A 81 5.60 6.10 -15.01
N LEU A 82 5.10 6.78 -13.98
CA LEU A 82 4.22 7.95 -14.09
C LEU A 82 5.02 9.24 -13.85
#